data_AF-A0A3B0PCW9-F1
#
_entry.id   AF-A0A3B0PCW9-F1
#
_cell.length_a   1.000
_cell.length_b   1.000
_cell.length_c   1.000
_cell.angle_alpha   90.00
_cell.angle_beta   90.00
_cell.angle_gamma   90.00
#
_symmetry.space_group_name_H-M   'P 1'
#
loop_
_entity.id
_entity.type
_entity.pdbx_description
1 polymer ?
#
loop_
_entity_poly.entity_id
_entity_poly.type
_entity_poly.pdbx_seq_one_letter_code
_entity_poly.pdbx_strand_id
1 'polypeptide(L)'
;MNKKRIILKTISLLGATSFLSIGISSCMSITKKDSNPNNGQTQLQAARMELTDLINAKARTLASLQDYAKIEASLSSAYIEAETVNNNLNATLEQLNMAKTNLESAINQANTDKTTFDNEHPNLVEAYKALKTTLEQRATNLEGLASTAYNQIRNNLVDLYNKASSLITKTLDPLNGGTLLDSNEITTANKNINNTLSTINEQKTNADALANSFIKEVIQNNKQSFVGMFTNTNVQPSNYSFVAFSADVTPVNYKYARRTVW
;
A
#
# COMPACT_ATOMS: atom_id res chain seq x y z
N MET A 1 22.41 -32.66 -15.74
CA MET A 1 21.12 -32.61 -15.00
C MET A 1 20.66 -31.16 -14.93
N ASN A 2 19.74 -30.75 -15.79
CA ASN A 2 19.20 -29.38 -15.84
C ASN A 2 17.84 -29.33 -15.14
N LYS A 3 17.74 -28.60 -14.01
CA LYS A 3 16.45 -28.27 -13.37
C LYS A 3 15.94 -26.95 -13.94
N LYS A 4 14.95 -27.01 -14.83
CA LYS A 4 14.15 -25.84 -15.23
C LYS A 4 13.18 -25.50 -14.10
N ARG A 5 13.22 -24.26 -13.60
CA ARG A 5 12.18 -23.70 -12.70
C ARG A 5 11.13 -23.01 -13.57
N ILE A 6 9.89 -23.45 -13.47
CA ILE A 6 8.74 -22.82 -14.12
C ILE A 6 8.22 -21.75 -13.14
N ILE A 7 8.17 -20.49 -13.60
CA ILE A 7 7.59 -19.37 -12.86
C ILE A 7 6.19 -19.15 -13.43
N LEU A 8 5.14 -19.51 -12.70
CA LEU A 8 3.76 -19.11 -13.03
C LEU A 8 3.52 -17.70 -12.50
N LYS A 9 3.27 -16.75 -13.40
CA LYS A 9 2.71 -15.44 -13.09
C LYS A 9 1.19 -15.53 -13.15
N THR A 10 0.50 -15.39 -12.03
CA THR A 10 -0.96 -15.25 -11.98
C THR A 10 -1.34 -13.79 -12.26
N ILE A 11 -2.03 -13.56 -13.38
CA ILE A 11 -2.66 -12.30 -13.74
C ILE A 11 -4.04 -12.28 -13.05
N SER A 12 -4.27 -11.35 -12.12
CA SER A 12 -5.59 -11.13 -11.54
C SER A 12 -6.46 -10.35 -12.53
N LEU A 13 -7.51 -11.00 -13.03
CA LEU A 13 -8.51 -10.40 -13.90
C LEU A 13 -9.57 -9.71 -13.01
N LEU A 14 -9.65 -8.37 -13.09
CA LEU A 14 -10.78 -7.61 -12.53
C LEU A 14 -12.06 -8.01 -13.28
N GLY A 15 -12.94 -8.74 -12.60
CA GLY A 15 -14.32 -8.96 -13.04
C GLY A 15 -15.26 -8.04 -12.26
N ALA A 16 -15.71 -6.97 -12.89
CA ALA A 16 -16.84 -6.20 -12.43
C ALA A 16 -18.11 -7.05 -12.53
N THR A 17 -18.82 -7.25 -11.42
CA THR A 17 -20.20 -7.75 -11.46
C THR A 17 -21.08 -6.81 -10.66
N SER A 18 -21.85 -6.03 -11.41
CA SER A 18 -22.99 -5.24 -10.95
C SER A 18 -24.02 -6.15 -10.29
N PHE A 19 -24.43 -5.86 -9.05
CA PHE A 19 -25.56 -6.52 -8.42
C PHE A 19 -26.81 -5.65 -8.55
N LEU A 20 -27.81 -6.18 -9.25
CA LEU A 20 -29.16 -5.65 -9.29
C LEU A 20 -29.82 -5.83 -7.93
N SER A 21 -30.35 -4.75 -7.35
CA SER A 21 -31.16 -4.79 -6.15
C SER A 21 -32.51 -5.45 -6.48
N ILE A 22 -32.81 -6.57 -5.83
CA ILE A 22 -34.15 -7.16 -5.84
C ILE A 22 -34.81 -6.81 -4.51
N GLY A 23 -35.79 -5.92 -4.55
CA GLY A 23 -36.68 -5.66 -3.42
C GLY A 23 -37.59 -6.85 -3.21
N ILE A 24 -37.54 -7.46 -2.03
CA ILE A 24 -38.42 -8.57 -1.65
C ILE A 24 -39.61 -7.99 -0.89
N SER A 25 -40.78 -8.07 -1.53
CA SER A 25 -42.09 -7.78 -0.94
C SER A 25 -42.47 -8.90 0.04
N SER A 26 -42.88 -8.51 1.24
CA SER A 26 -43.32 -9.40 2.31
C SER A 26 -44.69 -10.02 2.00
N CYS A 27 -44.74 -11.35 1.85
CA CYS A 27 -45.99 -12.10 1.94
C CYS A 27 -45.90 -13.10 3.10
N MET A 28 -46.65 -12.80 4.16
CA MET A 28 -46.95 -13.74 5.24
C MET A 28 -47.61 -14.99 4.65
N SER A 29 -47.05 -16.17 4.94
CA SER A 29 -47.72 -17.45 4.72
C SER A 29 -47.90 -18.18 6.05
N ILE A 30 -49.17 -18.50 6.29
CA ILE A 30 -49.74 -19.23 7.42
C ILE A 30 -49.12 -20.64 7.45
N THR A 31 -48.45 -21.00 8.56
CA THR A 31 -47.83 -22.32 8.70
C THR A 31 -48.86 -23.38 9.07
N LYS A 32 -49.09 -24.31 8.14
CA LYS A 32 -49.67 -25.64 8.38
C LYS A 32 -48.58 -26.54 8.97
N LYS A 33 -48.83 -27.17 10.11
CA LYS A 33 -47.87 -28.03 10.83
C LYS A 33 -47.74 -29.39 10.11
N ASP A 34 -46.73 -29.52 9.24
CA ASP A 34 -46.37 -30.81 8.64
C ASP A 34 -45.68 -31.70 9.68
N SER A 35 -46.27 -32.88 9.91
CA SER A 35 -45.91 -33.82 10.97
C SER A 35 -45.06 -34.98 10.42
N ASN A 36 -43.97 -34.67 9.69
CA ASN A 36 -43.00 -35.68 9.24
C ASN A 36 -41.69 -35.54 10.06
N PRO A 37 -41.37 -36.49 10.97
CA PRO A 37 -40.22 -36.39 11.87
C PRO A 37 -38.86 -36.35 11.16
N ASN A 38 -38.75 -36.85 9.92
CA ASN A 38 -37.52 -36.74 9.12
C ASN A 38 -37.28 -35.34 8.53
N ASN A 39 -38.31 -34.49 8.45
CA ASN A 39 -38.17 -33.15 7.87
C ASN A 39 -37.38 -32.22 8.79
N GLY A 40 -37.59 -32.30 10.11
CA GLY A 40 -36.91 -31.44 11.08
C GLY A 40 -35.40 -31.65 11.15
N GLN A 41 -34.93 -32.90 11.12
CA GLN A 41 -33.50 -33.21 11.11
C GLN A 41 -32.83 -32.79 9.80
N THR A 42 -33.51 -33.00 8.67
CA THR A 42 -33.02 -32.58 7.34
C THR A 42 -32.92 -31.05 7.25
N GLN A 43 -33.94 -30.33 7.74
CA GLN A 43 -33.94 -28.86 7.78
C GLN A 43 -32.85 -28.30 8.70
N LEU A 44 -32.63 -28.93 9.87
CA LEU A 44 -31.57 -28.52 10.79
C LEU A 44 -30.18 -28.66 10.15
N GLN A 45 -29.93 -29.77 9.46
CA GLN A 45 -28.66 -30.02 8.78
C GLN A 45 -28.46 -29.06 7.60
N ALA A 46 -29.51 -28.79 6.83
CA ALA A 46 -29.49 -27.80 5.75
C ALA A 46 -29.15 -26.39 6.27
N ALA A 47 -29.83 -25.91 7.31
CA ALA A 47 -29.57 -24.60 7.91
C ALA A 47 -28.12 -24.47 8.43
N ARG A 48 -27.57 -25.55 9.00
CA ARG A 48 -26.16 -25.58 9.44
C ARG A 48 -25.18 -25.50 8.28
N MET A 49 -25.45 -26.19 7.17
CA MET A 49 -24.61 -26.11 5.97
C MET A 49 -24.64 -24.70 5.36
N GLU A 50 -25.83 -24.10 5.23
CA GLU A 50 -25.97 -22.74 4.70
C GLU A 50 -25.21 -21.70 5.55
N LEU A 51 -25.30 -21.80 6.88
CA LEU A 51 -24.52 -20.95 7.78
C LEU A 51 -23.01 -21.20 7.65
N THR A 52 -22.61 -22.47 7.50
CA THR A 52 -21.20 -22.85 7.28
C THR A 52 -20.66 -22.26 5.97
N ASP A 53 -21.43 -22.27 4.90
CA ASP A 53 -21.02 -21.69 3.61
C ASP A 53 -20.78 -20.18 3.71
N LEU A 54 -21.65 -19.46 4.43
CA LEU A 54 -21.45 -18.04 4.74
C LEU A 54 -20.17 -17.82 5.57
N ILE A 55 -19.96 -18.61 6.62
CA ILE A 55 -18.75 -18.53 7.46
C ILE A 55 -17.49 -18.81 6.64
N ASN A 56 -17.51 -19.77 5.70
CA ASN A 56 -16.37 -20.08 4.84
C ASN A 56 -15.98 -18.93 3.89
N ALA A 57 -16.85 -17.96 3.67
CA ALA A 57 -16.52 -16.74 2.92
C ALA A 57 -15.72 -15.70 3.74
N LYS A 58 -15.64 -15.84 5.07
CA LYS A 58 -15.03 -14.89 6.02
C LYS A 58 -13.70 -14.30 5.55
N ALA A 59 -12.74 -15.15 5.19
CA ALA A 59 -11.40 -14.70 4.79
C ALA A 59 -11.43 -13.76 3.58
N ARG A 60 -12.23 -14.05 2.57
CA ARG A 60 -12.37 -13.20 1.37
C ARG A 60 -13.09 -11.91 1.68
N THR A 61 -14.17 -11.99 2.48
CA THR A 61 -14.96 -10.81 2.85
C THR A 61 -14.14 -9.83 3.69
N LEU A 62 -13.44 -10.31 4.73
CA LEU A 62 -12.60 -9.46 5.58
C LEU A 62 -11.38 -8.89 4.83
N ALA A 63 -10.74 -9.67 3.94
CA ALA A 63 -9.63 -9.16 3.13
C ALA A 63 -10.01 -7.95 2.27
N SER A 64 -11.27 -7.87 1.81
CA SER A 64 -11.77 -6.70 1.06
C SER A 64 -11.98 -5.44 1.92
N LEU A 65 -11.95 -5.60 3.24
CA LEU A 65 -12.16 -4.56 4.24
C LEU A 65 -10.91 -4.23 5.07
N GLN A 66 -9.75 -4.85 4.78
CA GLN A 66 -8.50 -4.66 5.54
C GLN A 66 -8.05 -3.19 5.70
N ASP A 67 -8.47 -2.33 4.77
CA ASP A 67 -8.17 -0.89 4.80
C ASP A 67 -9.22 -0.10 5.63
N TYR A 68 -10.24 -0.74 6.19
CA TYR A 68 -11.38 -0.17 6.91
C TYR A 68 -11.58 -0.86 8.26
N ALA A 69 -10.59 -0.75 9.15
CA ALA A 69 -10.51 -1.51 10.40
C ALA A 69 -11.80 -1.50 11.25
N LYS A 70 -12.53 -0.39 11.33
CA LYS A 70 -13.79 -0.33 12.10
C LYS A 70 -14.89 -1.20 11.47
N ILE A 71 -15.07 -1.13 10.15
CA ILE A 71 -16.04 -1.95 9.42
C ILE A 71 -15.61 -3.43 9.50
N GLU A 72 -14.33 -3.71 9.27
CA GLU A 72 -13.77 -5.06 9.36
C GLU A 72 -13.99 -5.68 10.74
N ALA A 73 -13.71 -4.95 11.83
CA ALA A 73 -13.89 -5.44 13.19
C ALA A 73 -15.35 -5.73 13.54
N SER A 74 -16.27 -4.87 13.08
CA SER A 74 -17.71 -5.06 13.27
C SER A 74 -18.18 -6.35 12.57
N LEU A 75 -17.77 -6.54 11.31
CA LEU A 75 -18.09 -7.75 10.57
C LEU A 75 -17.40 -9.00 11.12
N SER A 76 -16.16 -8.89 11.58
CA SER A 76 -15.43 -9.99 12.23
C SER A 76 -16.15 -10.47 13.49
N SER A 77 -16.74 -9.55 14.25
CA SER A 77 -17.54 -9.90 15.44
C SER A 77 -18.79 -10.69 15.07
N ALA A 78 -19.51 -10.28 14.01
CA ALA A 78 -20.67 -11.03 13.50
C ALA A 78 -20.30 -12.44 13.01
N TYR A 79 -19.13 -12.60 12.37
CA TYR A 79 -18.62 -13.94 12.01
C TYR A 79 -18.34 -14.81 13.25
N ILE A 80 -17.76 -14.25 14.32
CA ILE A 80 -17.50 -14.97 15.58
C ILE A 80 -18.81 -15.43 16.23
N GLU A 81 -19.83 -14.58 16.25
CA GLU A 81 -21.16 -14.92 16.77
C GLU A 81 -21.81 -16.05 15.95
N ALA A 82 -21.76 -15.95 14.62
CA ALA A 82 -22.24 -17.00 13.72
C ALA A 82 -21.49 -18.34 13.91
N GLU A 83 -20.16 -18.30 14.02
CA GLU A 83 -19.32 -19.47 14.32
C GLU A 83 -19.72 -20.10 15.66
N THR A 84 -19.99 -19.29 16.68
CA THR A 84 -20.41 -19.78 18.01
C THR A 84 -21.71 -20.56 17.93
N VAL A 85 -22.71 -20.06 17.21
CA VAL A 85 -23.99 -20.76 16.99
C VAL A 85 -23.78 -22.01 16.12
N ASN A 86 -22.99 -21.91 15.04
CA ASN A 86 -22.74 -23.02 14.13
C ASN A 86 -21.95 -24.18 14.77
N ASN A 87 -21.10 -23.89 15.75
CA ASN A 87 -20.34 -24.89 16.50
C ASN A 87 -21.14 -25.50 17.67
N ASN A 88 -22.26 -24.90 18.05
CA ASN A 88 -23.14 -25.47 19.07
C ASN A 88 -23.92 -26.65 18.48
N LEU A 89 -23.58 -27.86 18.93
CA LEU A 89 -24.25 -29.11 18.51
C LEU A 89 -25.73 -29.16 18.91
N ASN A 90 -26.11 -28.41 19.95
CA ASN A 90 -27.48 -28.34 20.46
C ASN A 90 -28.26 -27.13 19.89
N ALA A 91 -27.70 -26.39 18.93
CA ALA A 91 -28.39 -25.27 18.30
C ALA A 91 -29.69 -25.74 17.63
N THR A 92 -30.77 -24.98 17.86
CA THR A 92 -32.07 -25.23 17.22
C THR A 92 -32.09 -24.71 15.78
N LEU A 93 -33.07 -25.14 14.99
CA LEU A 93 -33.29 -24.64 13.63
C LEU A 93 -33.49 -23.11 13.62
N GLU A 94 -34.24 -22.59 14.59
CA GLU A 94 -34.49 -21.16 14.75
C GLU A 94 -33.19 -20.40 15.06
N GLN A 95 -32.34 -20.92 15.95
CA GLN A 95 -31.04 -20.31 16.28
C GLN A 95 -30.10 -20.25 15.07
N LEU A 96 -30.03 -21.33 14.28
CA LEU A 96 -29.22 -21.38 13.06
C LEU A 96 -29.73 -20.36 12.02
N ASN A 97 -31.04 -20.30 11.81
CA ASN A 97 -31.64 -19.36 10.87
C ASN A 97 -31.45 -17.90 11.30
N MET A 98 -31.62 -17.59 12.59
CA MET A 98 -31.33 -16.25 13.12
C MET A 98 -29.86 -15.89 12.94
N ALA A 99 -28.92 -16.80 13.26
CA ALA A 99 -27.50 -16.56 13.07
C ALA A 99 -27.14 -16.30 11.59
N LYS A 100 -27.76 -17.05 10.67
CA LYS A 100 -27.64 -16.84 9.23
C LYS A 100 -28.11 -15.46 8.82
N THR A 101 -29.35 -15.09 9.17
CA THR A 101 -29.93 -13.78 8.83
C THR A 101 -29.13 -12.63 9.42
N ASN A 102 -28.65 -12.77 10.66
CA ASN A 102 -27.81 -11.76 11.31
C ASN A 102 -26.47 -11.60 10.58
N LEU A 103 -25.83 -12.71 10.18
CA LEU A 103 -24.57 -12.64 9.44
C LEU A 103 -24.76 -12.03 8.05
N GLU A 104 -25.82 -12.41 7.32
CA GLU A 104 -26.17 -11.80 6.02
C GLU A 104 -26.42 -10.29 6.17
N SER A 105 -27.14 -9.88 7.22
CA SER A 105 -27.38 -8.48 7.52
C SER A 105 -26.08 -7.73 7.83
N ALA A 106 -25.18 -8.31 8.63
CA ALA A 106 -23.88 -7.72 8.94
C ALA A 106 -22.98 -7.58 7.70
N ILE A 107 -22.98 -8.57 6.80
CA ILE A 107 -22.25 -8.50 5.52
C ILE A 107 -22.79 -7.34 4.66
N ASN A 108 -24.13 -7.24 4.54
CA ASN A 108 -24.76 -6.17 3.78
C ASN A 108 -24.49 -4.79 4.38
N GLN A 109 -24.52 -4.69 5.71
CA GLN A 109 -24.21 -3.45 6.41
C GLN A 109 -22.75 -3.05 6.17
N ALA A 110 -21.79 -3.99 6.29
CA ALA A 110 -20.38 -3.70 6.03
C ALA A 110 -20.13 -3.19 4.60
N ASN A 111 -20.79 -3.77 3.59
CA ASN A 111 -20.72 -3.30 2.21
C ASN A 111 -21.32 -1.89 2.05
N THR A 112 -22.43 -1.62 2.74
CA THR A 112 -23.10 -0.32 2.74
C THR A 112 -22.22 0.74 3.41
N ASP A 113 -21.69 0.45 4.60
CA ASP A 113 -20.80 1.33 5.35
C ASP A 113 -19.55 1.67 4.56
N LYS A 114 -18.96 0.67 3.89
CA LYS A 114 -17.79 0.90 3.02
C LYS A 114 -18.13 1.85 1.87
N THR A 115 -19.28 1.62 1.23
CA THR A 115 -19.75 2.47 0.11
C THR A 115 -20.02 3.90 0.59
N THR A 116 -20.66 4.05 1.75
CA THR A 116 -20.90 5.36 2.37
C THR A 116 -19.60 6.07 2.69
N PHE A 117 -18.66 5.39 3.35
CA PHE A 117 -17.33 5.96 3.66
C PHE A 117 -16.62 6.43 2.38
N ASP A 118 -16.61 5.60 1.34
CA ASP A 118 -15.96 5.94 0.06
C ASP A 118 -16.58 7.18 -0.59
N ASN A 119 -17.91 7.33 -0.48
CA ASN A 119 -18.64 8.49 -1.02
C ASN A 119 -18.47 9.76 -0.18
N GLU A 120 -18.34 9.62 1.13
CA GLU A 120 -18.12 10.75 2.06
C GLU A 120 -16.66 11.25 2.02
N HIS A 121 -15.72 10.37 1.70
CA HIS A 121 -14.28 10.66 1.72
C HIS A 121 -13.55 10.34 0.41
N PRO A 122 -14.04 10.80 -0.77
CA PRO A 122 -13.52 10.37 -2.07
C PRO A 122 -12.04 10.74 -2.25
N ASN A 123 -11.65 11.96 -1.87
CA ASN A 123 -10.27 12.45 -2.00
C ASN A 123 -9.29 11.64 -1.13
N LEU A 124 -9.72 11.24 0.07
CA LEU A 124 -8.90 10.43 0.97
C LEU A 124 -8.69 9.04 0.38
N VAL A 125 -9.77 8.40 -0.09
CA VAL A 125 -9.71 7.07 -0.68
C VAL A 125 -8.86 7.06 -1.94
N GLU A 126 -8.99 8.06 -2.81
CA GLU A 126 -8.17 8.21 -4.00
C GLU A 126 -6.70 8.40 -3.65
N ALA A 127 -6.38 9.34 -2.75
CA ALA A 127 -5.00 9.60 -2.33
C ALA A 127 -4.35 8.35 -1.69
N TYR A 128 -5.09 7.62 -0.86
CA TYR A 128 -4.63 6.41 -0.18
C TYR A 128 -4.32 5.29 -1.19
N LYS A 129 -5.22 5.04 -2.15
CA LYS A 129 -5.02 4.05 -3.23
C LYS A 129 -3.84 4.41 -4.13
N ALA A 130 -3.69 5.70 -4.45
CA ALA A 130 -2.56 6.18 -5.22
C ALA A 130 -1.23 5.97 -4.48
N LEU A 131 -1.19 6.27 -3.18
CA LEU A 131 0.01 6.05 -2.36
C LEU A 131 0.36 4.57 -2.21
N LYS A 132 -0.62 3.68 -2.02
CA LYS A 132 -0.39 2.21 -2.00
C LYS A 132 0.22 1.72 -3.32
N THR A 133 -0.35 2.13 -4.46
CA THR A 133 0.21 1.81 -5.78
C THR A 133 1.67 2.26 -5.91
N THR A 134 1.99 3.49 -5.48
CA THR A 134 3.37 4.00 -5.48
C THR A 134 4.30 3.17 -4.57
N LEU A 135 3.81 2.76 -3.40
CA LEU A 135 4.58 1.95 -2.45
C LEU A 135 4.86 0.53 -2.96
N GLU A 136 3.96 -0.07 -3.72
CA GLU A 136 4.17 -1.37 -4.39
C GLU A 136 5.33 -1.31 -5.40
N GLN A 137 5.57 -0.15 -6.01
CA GLN A 137 6.68 0.06 -6.96
C GLN A 137 8.03 0.33 -6.29
N ARG A 138 8.08 0.40 -4.95
CA ARG A 138 9.30 0.74 -4.19
C ARG A 138 10.51 -0.09 -4.60
N ALA A 139 10.36 -1.42 -4.68
CA ALA A 139 11.47 -2.32 -5.01
C ALA A 139 12.02 -2.03 -6.41
N THR A 140 11.14 -1.96 -7.41
CA THR A 140 11.48 -1.64 -8.80
C THR A 140 12.18 -0.27 -8.91
N ASN A 141 11.65 0.74 -8.22
CA ASN A 141 12.19 2.10 -8.26
C ASN A 141 13.58 2.23 -7.62
N LEU A 142 13.92 1.34 -6.67
CA LEU A 142 15.22 1.32 -6.00
C LEU A 142 16.26 0.45 -6.72
N GLU A 143 15.85 -0.50 -7.57
CA GLU A 143 16.75 -1.42 -8.29
C GLU A 143 17.79 -0.65 -9.14
N GLY A 144 17.35 0.40 -9.83
CA GLY A 144 18.20 1.24 -10.67
C GLY A 144 19.20 2.15 -9.94
N LEU A 145 19.28 2.06 -8.60
CA LEU A 145 20.11 2.88 -7.70
C LEU A 145 21.12 2.06 -6.88
N ALA A 146 21.46 0.84 -7.31
CA ALA A 146 22.36 -0.04 -6.57
C ALA A 146 23.83 0.44 -6.52
N SER A 147 24.27 1.24 -7.50
CA SER A 147 25.63 1.79 -7.54
C SER A 147 25.91 2.71 -6.35
N THR A 148 27.13 2.66 -5.82
CA THR A 148 27.58 3.55 -4.73
C THR A 148 27.51 5.03 -5.10
N ALA A 149 27.66 5.36 -6.39
CA ALA A 149 27.49 6.72 -6.90
C ALA A 149 26.09 7.28 -6.63
N TYR A 150 25.08 6.41 -6.52
CA TYR A 150 23.68 6.79 -6.34
C TYR A 150 23.20 6.70 -4.88
N ASN A 151 24.10 6.44 -3.92
CA ASN A 151 23.72 6.22 -2.50
C ASN A 151 22.88 7.36 -1.92
N GLN A 152 23.20 8.63 -2.23
CA GLN A 152 22.43 9.77 -1.72
C GLN A 152 21.01 9.81 -2.31
N ILE A 153 20.87 9.56 -3.62
CA ILE A 153 19.58 9.47 -4.31
C ILE A 153 18.75 8.34 -3.68
N ARG A 154 19.38 7.17 -3.50
CA ARG A 154 18.75 5.99 -2.91
C ARG A 154 18.29 6.26 -1.47
N ASN A 155 19.14 6.85 -0.64
CA ASN A 155 18.80 7.13 0.76
C ASN A 155 17.63 8.11 0.86
N ASN A 156 17.65 9.21 0.09
CA ASN A 156 16.52 10.14 0.05
C ASN A 156 15.21 9.44 -0.36
N LEU A 157 15.26 8.63 -1.42
CA LEU A 157 14.06 7.92 -1.89
C LEU A 157 13.57 6.86 -0.88
N VAL A 158 14.49 6.16 -0.20
CA VAL A 158 14.17 5.24 0.90
C VAL A 158 13.49 5.98 2.06
N ASP A 159 13.98 7.15 2.45
CA ASP A 159 13.39 7.96 3.51
C ASP A 159 11.98 8.43 3.14
N LEU A 160 11.78 8.86 1.89
CA LEU A 160 10.45 9.22 1.38
C LEU A 160 9.48 8.02 1.42
N TYR A 161 9.93 6.84 0.96
CA TYR A 161 9.12 5.63 1.06
C TYR A 161 8.81 5.24 2.50
N ASN A 162 9.76 5.34 3.42
CA ASN A 162 9.54 5.01 4.83
C ASN A 162 8.51 5.96 5.47
N LYS A 163 8.60 7.26 5.19
CA LYS A 163 7.60 8.25 5.61
C LYS A 163 6.22 7.91 5.04
N ALA A 164 6.12 7.64 3.75
CA ALA A 164 4.87 7.22 3.10
C ALA A 164 4.29 5.92 3.70
N SER A 165 5.13 4.89 3.90
CA SER A 165 4.72 3.63 4.54
C SER A 165 4.11 3.86 5.91
N SER A 166 4.68 4.77 6.72
CA SER A 166 4.15 5.08 8.06
C SER A 166 2.78 5.74 8.06
N LEU A 167 2.37 6.38 6.96
CA LEU A 167 1.02 6.94 6.83
C LEU A 167 0.00 5.83 6.62
N ILE A 168 0.30 4.88 5.74
CA ILE A 168 -0.65 3.83 5.36
C ILE A 168 -0.75 2.68 6.38
N THR A 169 0.06 2.69 7.45
CA THR A 169 -0.18 1.78 8.59
C THR A 169 -1.47 2.12 9.33
N LYS A 170 -1.98 3.34 9.19
CA LYS A 170 -3.33 3.70 9.61
C LYS A 170 -4.31 3.26 8.51
N THR A 171 -5.44 2.71 8.90
CA THR A 171 -6.53 2.37 7.98
C THR A 171 -7.31 3.62 7.58
N LEU A 172 -8.05 3.55 6.46
CA LEU A 172 -8.98 4.58 6.01
C LEU A 172 -10.04 4.87 7.07
N ASP A 173 -10.65 3.81 7.61
CA ASP A 173 -11.63 3.88 8.69
C ASP A 173 -11.05 3.27 9.99
N PRO A 174 -10.46 4.08 10.88
CA PRO A 174 -9.80 3.59 12.09
C PRO A 174 -10.79 3.13 13.16
N LEU A 175 -10.34 2.18 14.00
CA LEU A 175 -11.12 1.70 15.15
C LEU A 175 -11.52 2.84 16.10
N ASN A 176 -12.67 2.68 16.76
CA ASN A 176 -13.15 3.56 17.83
C ASN A 176 -13.28 5.05 17.46
N GLY A 177 -13.49 5.36 16.18
CA GLY A 177 -13.57 6.75 15.72
C GLY A 177 -12.24 7.49 15.87
N GLY A 178 -11.13 6.77 15.70
CA GLY A 178 -9.80 7.36 15.65
C GLY A 178 -9.70 8.45 14.58
N THR A 179 -8.64 9.26 14.67
CA THR A 179 -8.44 10.36 13.71
C THR A 179 -8.24 9.81 12.31
N LEU A 180 -9.08 10.26 11.38
CA LEU A 180 -8.92 9.97 9.96
C LEU A 180 -7.56 10.46 9.48
N LEU A 181 -7.04 9.75 8.48
CA LEU A 181 -5.86 10.19 7.75
C LEU A 181 -6.11 11.55 7.07
N ASP A 182 -5.12 12.42 7.10
CA ASP A 182 -5.17 13.67 6.33
C ASP A 182 -4.83 13.37 4.86
N SER A 183 -5.80 13.61 3.98
CA SER A 183 -5.63 13.44 2.54
C SER A 183 -4.50 14.31 1.96
N ASN A 184 -4.22 15.48 2.56
CA ASN A 184 -3.14 16.37 2.13
C ASN A 184 -1.77 15.80 2.50
N GLU A 185 -1.63 15.19 3.68
CA GLU A 185 -0.39 14.52 4.08
C GLU A 185 -0.07 13.35 3.14
N ILE A 186 -1.07 12.52 2.83
CA ILE A 186 -0.94 11.39 1.89
C ILE A 186 -0.56 11.90 0.50
N THR A 187 -1.29 12.90 -0.01
CA THR A 187 -1.04 13.47 -1.33
C THR A 187 0.37 14.08 -1.41
N THR A 188 0.81 14.76 -0.36
CA THR A 188 2.15 15.36 -0.27
C THR A 188 3.24 14.29 -0.26
N ALA A 189 3.06 13.22 0.54
CA ALA A 189 3.99 12.10 0.56
C ALA A 189 4.11 11.44 -0.82
N ASN A 190 2.98 11.19 -1.49
CA ASN A 190 2.95 10.61 -2.83
C ASN A 190 3.63 11.54 -3.86
N LYS A 191 3.34 12.84 -3.80
CA LYS A 191 3.94 13.84 -4.69
C LYS A 191 5.46 13.94 -4.53
N ASN A 192 5.98 13.87 -3.30
CA ASN A 192 7.41 13.93 -3.05
C ASN A 192 8.15 12.73 -3.65
N ILE A 193 7.57 11.53 -3.57
CA ILE A 193 8.11 10.33 -4.23
C ILE A 193 8.11 10.54 -5.74
N ASN A 194 6.96 10.89 -6.34
CA ASN A 194 6.82 11.05 -7.78
C ASN A 194 7.72 12.15 -8.37
N ASN A 195 7.87 13.28 -7.67
CA ASN A 195 8.80 14.35 -8.06
C ASN A 195 10.27 13.90 -8.02
N THR A 196 10.63 13.06 -7.04
CA THR A 196 11.99 12.50 -6.97
C THR A 196 12.20 11.53 -8.13
N LEU A 197 11.21 10.69 -8.44
CA LEU A 197 11.27 9.75 -9.56
C LEU A 197 11.33 10.46 -10.93
N SER A 198 10.61 11.57 -11.11
CA SER A 198 10.61 12.30 -12.38
C SER A 198 11.98 12.94 -12.71
N THR A 199 12.78 13.25 -11.69
CA THR A 199 14.11 13.87 -11.85
C THR A 199 15.26 12.86 -11.69
N ILE A 200 14.96 11.58 -11.49
CA ILE A 200 15.95 10.57 -11.10
C ILE A 200 17.08 10.40 -12.13
N ASN A 201 16.77 10.49 -13.42
CA ASN A 201 17.77 10.32 -14.48
C ASN A 201 18.75 11.50 -14.57
N GLU A 202 18.27 12.72 -14.33
CA GLU A 202 19.11 13.91 -14.22
C GLU A 202 20.03 13.80 -13.00
N GLN A 203 19.48 13.36 -11.86
CA GLN A 203 20.25 13.14 -10.64
C GLN A 203 21.32 12.06 -10.84
N LYS A 204 20.99 10.96 -11.54
CA LYS A 204 21.96 9.91 -11.90
C LYS A 204 23.08 10.45 -12.79
N THR A 205 22.74 11.20 -13.83
CA THR A 205 23.73 11.84 -14.72
C THR A 205 24.70 12.74 -13.94
N ASN A 206 24.17 13.54 -13.01
CA ASN A 206 24.99 14.40 -12.15
C ASN A 206 25.88 13.58 -11.20
N ALA A 207 25.36 12.49 -10.62
CA ALA A 207 26.13 11.60 -9.77
C ALA A 207 27.25 10.88 -10.55
N ASP A 208 26.98 10.46 -11.78
CA ASP A 208 27.98 9.84 -12.66
C ASP A 208 29.07 10.85 -13.06
N ALA A 209 28.70 12.09 -13.37
CA ALA A 209 29.67 13.15 -13.64
C ALA A 209 30.55 13.46 -12.41
N LEU A 210 29.96 13.48 -11.22
CA LEU A 210 30.72 13.66 -9.98
C LEU A 210 31.68 12.50 -9.70
N ALA A 211 31.25 11.26 -9.95
CA ALA A 211 32.05 10.06 -9.70
C ALA A 211 33.19 9.88 -10.70
N ASN A 212 32.97 10.24 -11.98
CA ASN A 212 33.88 9.90 -13.08
C ASN A 212 34.62 11.09 -13.68
N SER A 213 34.05 12.30 -13.61
CA SER A 213 34.53 13.46 -14.37
C SER A 213 34.94 14.65 -13.50
N PHE A 214 34.72 14.57 -12.18
CA PHE A 214 35.15 15.63 -11.27
C PHE A 214 36.67 15.56 -11.06
N ILE A 215 37.39 16.42 -11.78
CA ILE A 215 38.84 16.59 -11.62
C ILE A 215 39.11 17.24 -10.27
N LYS A 216 39.70 16.48 -9.33
CA LYS A 216 40.13 16.98 -8.03
C LYS A 216 41.52 17.61 -8.17
N GLU A 217 41.58 18.92 -8.33
CA GLU A 217 42.85 19.65 -8.28
C GLU A 217 43.21 19.98 -6.82
N VAL A 218 44.43 19.65 -6.40
CA VAL A 218 45.00 20.06 -5.10
C VAL A 218 45.93 21.25 -5.35
N ILE A 219 45.82 22.30 -4.54
CA ILE A 219 46.82 23.37 -4.55
C ILE A 219 48.09 22.84 -3.87
N GLN A 220 49.13 22.53 -4.63
CA GLN A 220 50.44 22.21 -4.06
C GLN A 220 51.14 23.49 -3.60
N ASN A 221 51.63 23.50 -2.36
CA ASN A 221 52.22 24.67 -1.68
C ASN A 221 53.62 25.07 -2.20
N ASN A 222 54.04 24.57 -3.36
CA ASN A 222 55.34 24.82 -3.96
C ASN A 222 55.30 25.81 -5.14
N LYS A 223 54.27 26.67 -5.22
CA LYS A 223 54.09 27.70 -6.28
C LYS A 223 54.05 27.15 -7.72
N GLN A 224 53.94 25.83 -7.87
CA GLN A 224 53.69 25.15 -9.14
C GLN A 224 52.44 24.29 -8.97
N SER A 225 51.28 24.83 -9.29
CA SER A 225 50.16 24.02 -9.76
C SER A 225 49.89 24.54 -11.17
N PHE A 226 49.66 23.70 -12.17
CA PHE A 226 48.34 23.14 -12.44
C PHE A 226 48.50 21.92 -13.36
N VAL A 227 47.62 20.94 -13.18
CA VAL A 227 47.40 19.73 -14.01
C VAL A 227 48.29 18.53 -13.68
N GLY A 228 47.83 17.73 -12.73
CA GLY A 228 48.23 16.33 -12.57
C GLY A 228 47.00 15.45 -12.35
N MET A 229 46.72 14.53 -13.29
CA MET A 229 45.57 13.63 -13.22
C MET A 229 45.79 12.59 -12.11
N PHE A 230 45.05 12.69 -11.01
CA PHE A 230 45.02 11.61 -10.01
C PHE A 230 43.95 10.59 -10.40
N THR A 231 44.32 9.31 -10.50
CA THR A 231 43.37 8.19 -10.62
C THR A 231 42.73 7.87 -9.28
N ASN A 232 41.50 7.33 -9.31
CA ASN A 232 40.53 7.16 -8.21
C ASN A 232 40.99 6.34 -6.97
N THR A 233 42.27 6.03 -6.79
CA THR A 233 42.78 5.07 -5.78
C THR A 233 43.45 5.69 -4.55
N ASN A 234 43.58 7.02 -4.46
CA ASN A 234 44.27 7.65 -3.33
C ASN A 234 43.32 8.13 -2.22
N VAL A 235 43.68 7.83 -0.96
CA VAL A 235 42.94 8.21 0.25
C VAL A 235 42.93 9.74 0.41
N GLN A 236 41.74 10.29 0.68
CA GLN A 236 41.50 11.72 0.82
C GLN A 236 42.26 12.29 2.04
N PRO A 237 43.06 13.37 1.90
CA PRO A 237 43.64 14.05 3.05
C PRO A 237 42.53 14.71 3.90
N SER A 238 42.69 14.69 5.22
CA SER A 238 41.70 15.15 6.22
C SER A 238 41.30 16.62 6.10
N ASN A 239 42.04 17.42 5.34
CA ASN A 239 41.94 18.87 5.28
C ASN A 239 41.66 19.34 3.85
N TYR A 240 40.42 19.19 3.38
CA TYR A 240 39.96 19.80 2.13
C TYR A 240 39.13 21.05 2.45
N SER A 241 39.56 22.21 1.92
CA SER A 241 38.78 23.45 1.88
C SER A 241 38.50 23.80 0.41
N PHE A 242 37.26 24.18 0.10
CA PHE A 242 36.88 24.67 -1.22
C PHE A 242 37.38 26.11 -1.36
N VAL A 243 38.43 26.33 -2.15
CA VAL A 243 38.77 27.66 -2.64
C VAL A 243 38.28 27.80 -4.07
N ALA A 244 37.21 28.56 -4.26
CA ALA A 244 36.83 29.05 -5.57
C ALA A 244 37.85 30.11 -6.00
N PHE A 245 38.54 29.90 -7.12
CA PHE A 245 39.32 30.97 -7.72
C PHE A 245 38.33 31.99 -8.29
N SER A 246 38.23 33.16 -7.65
CA SER A 246 37.65 34.35 -8.29
C SER A 246 38.68 34.90 -9.27
N ALA A 247 38.78 34.30 -10.46
CA ALA A 247 39.40 34.99 -11.59
C ALA A 247 38.42 36.08 -12.07
N ASP A 248 38.96 37.24 -12.43
CA ASP A 248 38.17 38.38 -12.93
C ASP A 248 37.31 37.93 -14.13
N VAL A 249 35.98 38.08 -14.00
CA VAL A 249 34.99 37.43 -14.88
C VAL A 249 34.53 38.40 -15.96
N THR A 250 35.21 38.38 -17.11
CA THR A 250 34.73 39.04 -18.34
C THR A 250 34.90 38.11 -19.56
N PRO A 251 33.91 38.11 -20.45
CA PRO A 251 32.72 37.27 -20.38
C PRO A 251 32.97 35.90 -21.04
N VAL A 252 32.86 34.81 -20.26
CA VAL A 252 32.73 33.47 -20.84
C VAL A 252 31.72 32.66 -20.05
N ASN A 253 30.79 32.10 -20.80
CA ASN A 253 29.56 31.47 -20.34
C ASN A 253 29.88 30.11 -19.71
N TYR A 254 30.16 30.08 -18.40
CA TYR A 254 30.47 28.83 -17.70
C TYR A 254 29.25 28.26 -16.99
N LYS A 255 28.95 26.99 -17.27
CA LYS A 255 27.97 26.18 -16.54
C LYS A 255 28.65 25.59 -15.30
N TYR A 256 28.58 26.28 -14.16
CA TYR A 256 28.99 25.68 -12.89
C TYR A 256 27.97 24.64 -12.42
N ALA A 257 28.44 23.50 -11.92
CA ALA A 257 27.61 22.58 -11.18
C ALA A 257 27.24 23.22 -9.83
N ARG A 258 25.98 23.64 -9.65
CA ARG A 258 25.45 24.06 -8.35
C ARG A 258 25.33 22.83 -7.46
N ARG A 259 25.97 22.86 -6.29
CA ARG A 259 25.68 21.92 -5.21
C ARG A 259 24.32 22.30 -4.61
N THR A 260 23.26 21.67 -5.08
CA THR A 260 21.99 21.67 -4.36
C THR A 260 22.15 20.68 -3.20
N VAL A 261 22.39 21.21 -2.01
CA VAL A 261 22.30 20.43 -0.77
C VAL A 261 20.83 20.44 -0.39
N TRP A 262 20.23 19.25 -0.30
CA TRP A 262 18.88 19.06 0.22
C TRP A 262 18.88 19.21 1.73
#